data_AF-A0A6A8FKE4-F1
#
_entry.id   AF-A0A6A8FKE4-F1
#
_cell.length_a   1.000
_cell.length_b   1.000
_cell.length_c   1.000
_cell.angle_alpha   90.00
_cell.angle_beta   90.00
_cell.angle_gamma   90.00
#
_symmetry.space_group_name_H-M   'P 1'
#
loop_
_entity.id
_entity.type
_entity.pdbx_description
1 polymer ?
#
loop_
_entity_poly.entity_id
_entity_poly.type
_entity_poly.pdbx_seq_one_letter_code
_entity_poly.pdbx_strand_id
1 'polypeptide(L)' 'MIKEKKKPIYISVGHKINLVNAIRIVKQLVKPEERIPEPLRLADIYSKALANSVP' A
#
# COMPACT_ATOMS: atom_id res chain seq x y z
N MET A 1 15.06 7.32 -5.64
CA MET A 1 15.15 7.05 -4.19
C MET A 1 14.88 5.59 -3.94
N ILE A 2 15.96 4.80 -3.85
CA ILE A 2 15.91 3.42 -3.38
C ILE A 2 15.92 3.53 -1.86
N LYS A 3 14.82 3.17 -1.19
CA LYS A 3 14.77 3.13 0.28
C LYS A 3 15.50 1.85 0.73
N GLU A 4 16.80 1.96 0.93
CA GLU A 4 17.74 0.85 1.16
C GLU A 4 17.53 0.01 2.44
N LYS A 5 16.45 0.21 3.23
CA LYS A 5 16.23 -0.53 4.49
C LYS A 5 14.86 -1.18 4.66
N LYS A 6 13.90 -1.02 3.75
CA LYS A 6 12.56 -1.64 3.87
C LYS A 6 12.41 -2.75 2.85
N LYS A 7 11.91 -3.92 3.28
CA LYS A 7 11.59 -5.05 2.38
C LYS A 7 10.74 -4.55 1.21
N PRO A 8 10.94 -5.03 -0.04
CA PRO A 8 10.11 -4.62 -1.16
C PRO A 8 8.65 -5.05 -0.97
N ILE A 9 7.75 -4.49 -1.78
CA ILE A 9 6.37 -4.98 -1.90
C ILE A 9 6.18 -5.58 -3.29
N TYR A 10 5.38 -6.63 -3.38
CA TYR A 10 5.03 -7.26 -4.65
C TYR A 10 3.78 -6.59 -5.20
N ILE A 11 3.82 -6.22 -6.48
CA ILE A 11 2.70 -5.58 -7.18
C ILE A 11 2.30 -6.51 -8.32
N SER A 12 1.05 -6.96 -8.28
CA SER A 12 0.39 -7.69 -9.37
C SER A 12 -0.74 -6.83 -9.96
N VAL A 13 -1.21 -7.23 -11.13
CA VAL A 13 -2.36 -6.57 -11.77
C VAL A 13 -3.68 -7.12 -11.23
N GLY A 14 -4.67 -6.25 -11.14
CA GLY A 14 -6.08 -6.62 -10.96
C GLY A 14 -6.83 -6.64 -12.30
N HIS A 15 -8.11 -6.26 -12.29
CA HIS A 15 -8.92 -6.17 -13.51
C HIS A 15 -8.74 -4.81 -14.23
N LYS A 16 -8.73 -4.82 -15.58
CA LYS A 16 -8.67 -3.63 -16.45
C LYS A 16 -7.48 -2.69 -16.20
N ILE A 17 -6.33 -3.21 -15.79
CA ILE A 17 -5.10 -2.44 -15.62
C ILE A 17 -3.88 -3.25 -16.06
N ASN A 18 -2.92 -2.60 -16.73
CA ASN A 18 -1.64 -3.21 -17.05
C ASN A 18 -0.61 -2.99 -15.92
N LEU A 19 0.45 -3.80 -15.90
CA LEU A 19 1.44 -3.80 -14.81
C LEU A 19 2.15 -2.46 -14.66
N VAL A 20 2.50 -1.80 -15.78
CA VAL A 20 3.20 -0.51 -15.76
C VAL A 20 2.36 0.56 -15.08
N ASN A 21 1.06 0.62 -15.40
CA ASN A 21 0.12 1.54 -14.77
C ASN A 21 -0.09 1.21 -13.29
N ALA A 22 -0.21 -0.07 -12.92
CA ALA A 22 -0.33 -0.48 -11.53
C ALA A 22 0.89 -0.02 -10.70
N ILE A 23 2.11 -0.25 -11.20
CA ILE A 23 3.35 0.19 -10.54
C ILE A 23 3.39 1.71 -10.38
N ARG A 24 3.00 2.47 -11.43
CA ARG A 24 2.97 3.93 -11.38
C ARG A 24 2.01 4.45 -10.31
N ILE A 25 0.78 3.94 -10.29
CA ILE A 25 -0.23 4.31 -9.29
C ILE A 25 0.28 4.00 -7.89
N VAL A 26 0.79 2.78 -7.66
CA VAL A 26 1.31 2.38 -6.34
C VAL A 26 2.44 3.32 -5.89
N LYS A 27 3.40 3.64 -6.76
CA LYS A 27 4.50 4.57 -6.42
C LYS A 27 4.00 5.97 -6.05
N GLN A 28 2.96 6.48 -6.71
CA GLN A 28 2.37 7.79 -6.40
C GLN A 28 1.63 7.82 -5.07
N LEU A 29 1.14 6.67 -4.60
CA LEU A 29 0.36 6.54 -3.38
C LEU A 29 1.21 6.17 -2.15
N VAL A 30 2.51 5.92 -2.31
CA VAL A 30 3.42 5.60 -1.20
C VAL A 30 4.10 6.89 -0.72
N LYS A 31 3.91 7.25 0.55
CA LYS A 31 4.57 8.41 1.15
C LYS A 31 6.09 8.22 1.32
N PRO A 32 6.88 9.32 1.36
CA PRO A 32 8.33 9.28 1.55
C PRO A 32 8.82 8.60 2.82
N GLU A 33 7.98 8.41 3.85
CA GLU A 33 8.35 7.65 5.06
C GLU A 33 7.78 6.22 5.07
N GLU A 34 6.81 5.93 4.20
CA GLU A 34 6.01 4.70 4.26
C GLU A 34 6.48 3.61 3.30
N ARG A 35 6.09 2.37 3.59
CA ARG A 35 6.31 1.20 2.70
C ARG A 35 5.05 0.83 1.93
N ILE A 36 3.89 0.96 2.57
CA ILE A 36 2.59 0.53 2.06
C ILE A 36 1.87 1.74 1.45
N PRO A 37 1.15 1.61 0.33
CA PRO A 37 0.34 2.68 -0.23
C PRO A 37 -0.66 3.21 0.80
N GLU A 38 -0.86 4.52 0.84
CA GLU A 38 -1.73 5.18 1.83
C GLU A 38 -3.13 4.55 1.93
N PRO A 39 -3.84 4.21 0.83
CA PRO A 39 -5.15 3.58 0.94
C PRO A 39 -5.12 2.25 1.70
N LEU A 40 -4.13 1.40 1.43
CA LEU A 40 -3.99 0.10 2.09
C LEU A 40 -3.55 0.25 3.54
N ARG A 41 -2.66 1.22 3.83
CA ARG A 41 -2.22 1.54 5.20
C ARG A 41 -3.39 2.01 6.06
N LEU A 42 -4.24 2.90 5.55
CA LEU A 42 -5.43 3.39 6.26
C LEU A 42 -6.46 2.28 6.45
N ALA A 43 -6.71 1.46 5.42
CA ALA A 43 -7.62 0.32 5.52
C ALA A 43 -7.21 -0.67 6.63
N ASP A 44 -5.91 -0.99 6.75
CA ASP A 44 -5.38 -1.86 7.81
C ASP A 44 -5.54 -1.24 9.22
N ILE A 45 -5.28 0.07 9.36
CA ILE A 45 -5.45 0.76 10.64
C ILE A 45 -6.93 0.74 11.06
N TYR A 46 -7.85 1.08 10.15
CA TYR A 46 -9.27 1.15 10.47
C TYR A 46 -9.90 -0.22 10.71
N SER A 47 -9.49 -1.26 9.98
CA SER A 47 -10.01 -2.61 10.23
C SER A 47 -9.64 -3.12 11.62
N LYS A 48 -8.41 -2.87 12.07
CA LYS A 48 -7.94 -3.21 13.43
C LYS A 48 -8.62 -2.37 14.49
N ALA A 49 -8.75 -1.07 14.27
CA ALA A 49 -9.46 -0.19 15.19
C ALA A 49 -10.90 -0.66 15.41
N LEU A 50 -11.59 -1.03 14.32
CA LEU A 50 -12.94 -1.59 14.39
C LEU A 50 -12.97 -2.92 15.14
N ALA A 51 -12.10 -3.87 14.78
CA ALA A 51 -12.04 -5.18 15.43
C ALA A 51 -11.76 -5.09 16.94
N ASN A 52 -10.90 -4.16 17.36
CA ASN A 52 -10.56 -3.95 18.76
C ASN A 52 -11.62 -3.13 19.53
N SER A 53 -12.54 -2.45 18.83
CA SER A 53 -13.62 -1.67 19.43
C SER A 53 -14.87 -2.50 19.74
N VAL A 54 -14.95 -3.72 19.20
CA VAL A 54 -16.01 -4.67 19.53
C VAL A 54 -15.56 -5.45 20.78
N PRO A 55 -16.30 -5.39 21.90
CA PRO A 55 -15.95 -6.09 23.15
C PRO A 55 -16.01 -7.62 23.01
#